data_AF-A0A966XET7-F1
#
_entry.id   AF-A0A966XET7-F1
#
_cell.length_a   1.000
_cell.length_b   1.000
_cell.length_c   1.000
_cell.angle_alpha   90.00
_cell.angle_beta   90.00
_cell.angle_gamma   90.00
#
_symmetry.space_group_name_H-M   'P 1'
#
loop_
_entity.id
_entity.type
_entity.pdbx_description
1 polymer ?
#
loop_
_entity_poly.entity_id
_entity_poly.type
_entity_poly.pdbx_seq_one_letter_code
_entity_poly.pdbx_strand_id
1 'polypeptide(L)'
;MTTLLEELPRSDIVDGALHPSQTPVLFGQSTATEQFLNAFNAGRLHHAWLVTGARGIGKATLTWQIAKFLLTTPDPTEASGLFGAPEPAASLTIDPAHPICSRINAGSEPGVIAIR
;
A
#
# COMPACT_ATOMS: atom_id res chain seq x y z
N MET A 1 -34.18 -12.31 -13.08
CA MET A 1 -33.28 -13.09 -12.20
C MET A 1 -31.86 -12.79 -12.62
N THR A 2 -31.28 -11.73 -12.07
CA THR A 2 -29.86 -11.39 -12.29
C THR A 2 -29.07 -12.40 -11.50
N THR A 3 -28.33 -13.26 -12.19
CA THR A 3 -27.35 -14.16 -11.60
C THR A 3 -26.45 -13.34 -10.69
N LEU A 4 -26.55 -13.59 -9.38
CA LEU A 4 -25.54 -13.20 -8.42
C LEU A 4 -24.26 -13.88 -8.92
N LEU A 5 -23.41 -13.12 -9.61
CA LEU A 5 -21.99 -13.46 -9.69
C LEU A 5 -21.59 -13.66 -8.24
N GLU A 6 -21.41 -14.91 -7.86
CA GLU A 6 -20.92 -15.31 -6.55
C GLU A 6 -19.61 -14.54 -6.38
N GLU A 7 -19.65 -13.42 -5.64
CA GLU A 7 -18.47 -12.61 -5.38
C GLU A 7 -17.50 -13.54 -4.68
N LEU A 8 -16.45 -13.95 -5.41
CA LEU A 8 -15.41 -14.82 -4.85
C LEU A 8 -15.00 -14.26 -3.48
N PRO A 9 -14.90 -15.11 -2.45
CA PRO A 9 -14.64 -14.65 -1.09
C PRO A 9 -13.35 -13.81 -1.08
N ARG A 10 -13.48 -12.54 -0.70
CA ARG A 10 -12.35 -11.62 -0.62
C ARG A 10 -11.49 -12.01 0.58
N SER A 11 -10.40 -12.72 0.31
CA SER A 11 -9.51 -13.31 1.33
C SER A 11 -8.80 -12.26 2.20
N ASP A 12 -8.78 -11.01 1.75
CA ASP A 12 -8.15 -9.87 2.41
C ASP A 12 -9.10 -9.08 3.32
N ILE A 13 -10.41 -9.38 3.34
CA ILE A 13 -11.37 -8.76 4.25
C ILE A 13 -11.57 -9.62 5.51
N VAL A 14 -11.59 -8.97 6.66
CA VAL A 14 -12.07 -9.56 7.93
C VAL A 14 -13.49 -9.09 8.18
N ASP A 15 -14.37 -9.99 8.63
CA ASP A 15 -15.77 -9.68 8.90
C ASP A 15 -15.93 -8.46 9.81
N GLY A 16 -16.75 -7.50 9.37
CA GLY A 16 -17.00 -6.25 10.09
C GLY A 16 -15.93 -5.17 9.96
N ALA A 17 -14.81 -5.44 9.27
CA ALA A 17 -13.79 -4.44 8.96
C ALA A 17 -14.03 -3.77 7.60
N LEU A 18 -13.53 -2.54 7.45
CA LEU A 18 -13.39 -1.91 6.14
C LEU A 18 -12.42 -2.70 5.27
N HIS A 19 -12.56 -2.58 3.95
CA HIS A 19 -11.58 -3.14 3.04
C HIS A 19 -10.18 -2.58 3.36
N PRO A 20 -9.10 -3.40 3.33
CA PRO A 20 -7.76 -2.92 3.64
C PRO A 20 -7.31 -1.72 2.80
N SER A 21 -7.69 -1.66 1.51
CA SER A 21 -7.40 -0.49 0.66
C SER A 21 -8.14 0.78 1.08
N GLN A 22 -9.24 0.66 1.81
CA GLN A 22 -10.10 1.76 2.28
C GLN A 22 -9.83 2.11 3.74
N THR A 23 -8.97 1.35 4.42
CA THR A 23 -8.66 1.57 5.84
C THR A 23 -7.74 2.79 5.98
N PRO A 24 -8.16 3.86 6.70
CA PRO A 24 -7.39 5.11 6.78
C PRO A 24 -6.21 5.02 7.76
N VAL A 25 -6.33 4.19 8.79
CA VAL A 25 -5.35 4.09 9.88
C VAL A 25 -4.79 2.67 9.96
N LEU A 26 -3.47 2.55 9.97
CA LEU A 26 -2.77 1.30 10.24
C LEU A 26 -2.40 1.25 11.72
N PHE A 27 -2.83 0.20 12.42
CA PHE A 27 -2.44 -0.05 13.80
C PHE A 27 -1.34 -1.11 13.85
N GLY A 28 -0.32 -0.87 14.69
CA GLY A 28 0.85 -1.74 14.77
C GLY A 28 1.75 -1.63 13.54
N GLN A 29 2.50 -2.70 13.24
CA GLN A 29 3.39 -2.82 12.07
C GLN A 29 4.52 -1.77 11.98
N SER A 30 4.84 -1.03 13.06
CA SER A 30 5.89 0.00 13.05
C SER A 30 7.23 -0.54 12.55
N THR A 31 7.67 -1.70 13.04
CA THR A 31 8.91 -2.34 12.60
C THR A 31 8.90 -2.68 11.10
N ALA A 32 7.79 -3.17 10.57
CA ALA A 32 7.68 -3.50 9.14
C ALA A 32 7.66 -2.24 8.27
N THR A 33 6.95 -1.20 8.73
CA THR A 33 6.93 0.13 8.10
C THR A 33 8.33 0.74 8.06
N GLU A 34 9.06 0.73 9.18
CA GLU A 34 10.43 1.24 9.28
C GLU A 34 11.39 0.47 8.38
N GLN A 35 11.30 -0.87 8.35
CA GLN A 35 12.12 -1.69 7.46
C GLN A 35 11.90 -1.35 5.98
N PHE A 36 10.64 -1.17 5.59
CA PHE A 36 10.29 -0.77 4.23
C PHE A 36 10.82 0.64 3.90
N LEU A 37 10.56 1.64 4.76
CA LEU A 37 11.02 3.01 4.55
C LEU A 37 12.55 3.09 4.49
N ASN A 38 13.27 2.34 5.32
CA ASN A 38 14.73 2.28 5.27
C ASN A 38 15.23 1.71 3.93
N ALA A 39 14.60 0.66 3.41
CA ALA A 39 14.96 0.10 2.11
C ALA A 39 14.64 1.06 0.94
N PHE A 40 13.48 1.72 1.00
CA PHE A 40 13.06 2.73 0.03
C PHE A 40 14.02 3.92 0.01
N ASN A 41 14.23 4.57 1.16
CA ASN A 41 15.10 5.74 1.30
C ASN A 41 16.56 5.45 0.94
N ALA A 42 17.00 4.20 1.08
CA ALA A 42 18.34 3.77 0.67
C ALA A 42 18.48 3.48 -0.83
N GLY A 43 17.40 3.59 -1.62
CA GLY A 43 17.39 3.25 -3.04
C GLY A 43 17.62 1.75 -3.30
N ARG A 44 17.29 0.88 -2.35
CA ARG A 44 17.56 -0.57 -2.40
C ARG A 44 16.30 -1.39 -2.12
N LEU A 45 15.21 -1.05 -2.79
CA LEU A 45 13.97 -1.78 -2.63
C LEU A 45 14.05 -3.14 -3.33
N HIS A 46 13.79 -4.22 -2.59
CA HIS A 46 13.72 -5.56 -3.17
C HIS A 46 12.53 -5.69 -4.13
N HIS A 47 12.68 -6.50 -5.18
CA HIS A 47 11.62 -6.75 -6.18
C HIS A 47 10.38 -7.45 -5.63
N ALA A 48 10.49 -8.08 -4.46
CA ALA A 48 9.40 -8.77 -3.81
C ALA A 48 9.49 -8.62 -2.29
N TRP A 49 8.32 -8.50 -1.66
CA TRP A 49 8.16 -8.44 -0.21
C TRP A 49 7.15 -9.49 0.24
N LEU A 50 7.47 -10.20 1.32
CA LEU A 50 6.59 -11.18 1.93
C LEU A 50 6.19 -10.71 3.34
N VAL A 51 4.93 -10.34 3.51
CA VAL A 51 4.39 -9.91 4.81
C VAL A 51 3.71 -11.09 5.49
N THR A 52 4.31 -11.59 6.57
CA THR A 52 3.83 -12.77 7.31
C THR A 52 3.35 -12.45 8.72
N GLY A 53 2.61 -13.37 9.34
CA GLY A 53 2.11 -13.24 10.72
C GLY A 53 0.65 -13.67 10.88
N ALA A 54 0.15 -13.63 12.12
CA ALA A 54 -1.20 -14.08 12.48
C ALA A 54 -2.31 -13.37 11.69
N ARG A 55 -3.50 -13.99 11.61
CA ARG A 55 -4.69 -13.38 10.97
C ARG A 55 -5.08 -12.11 11.74
N GLY A 56 -5.46 -11.06 11.00
CA GLY A 56 -6.01 -9.83 11.59
C GLY A 56 -5.00 -8.79 12.09
N ILE A 57 -3.68 -9.01 11.98
CA ILE A 57 -2.66 -8.06 12.48
C ILE A 57 -2.38 -6.84 11.58
N GLY A 58 -3.22 -6.59 10.56
CA GLY A 58 -3.04 -5.46 9.64
C GLY A 58 -2.08 -5.68 8.45
N LYS A 59 -1.71 -6.93 8.13
CA LYS A 59 -0.78 -7.24 7.01
C LYS A 59 -1.26 -6.69 5.67
N ALA A 60 -2.51 -6.96 5.30
CA ALA A 60 -3.09 -6.47 4.05
C ALA A 60 -3.16 -4.93 4.04
N THR A 61 -3.52 -4.32 5.18
CA THR A 61 -3.57 -2.85 5.32
C THR A 61 -2.19 -2.23 5.09
N LEU A 62 -1.13 -2.81 5.66
CA LEU A 62 0.24 -2.37 5.41
C LEU A 62 0.60 -2.49 3.92
N THR A 63 0.33 -3.63 3.28
CA THR A 63 0.63 -3.82 1.85
C THR A 63 -0.10 -2.79 0.97
N TRP A 64 -1.36 -2.48 1.28
CA TRP A 64 -2.10 -1.44 0.56
C TRP A 64 -1.56 -0.02 0.82
N GLN A 65 -1.08 0.28 2.03
CA GLN A 65 -0.37 1.55 2.29
C GLN A 65 0.93 1.64 1.50
N ILE A 66 1.72 0.56 1.46
CA ILE A 66 2.95 0.49 0.65
C ILE A 66 2.63 0.72 -0.84
N ALA A 67 1.60 0.08 -1.38
CA ALA A 67 1.21 0.25 -2.79
C ALA A 67 0.83 1.71 -3.10
N LYS A 68 0.02 2.34 -2.24
CA LYS A 68 -0.32 3.77 -2.38
C LYS A 68 0.93 4.65 -2.31
N PHE A 69 1.82 4.36 -1.36
CA PHE A 69 3.07 5.09 -1.18
C PHE A 69 3.96 5.03 -2.42
N LEU A 70 4.19 3.83 -2.97
CA LEU A 70 5.04 3.64 -4.15
C LEU A 70 4.48 4.33 -5.41
N LEU A 71 3.16 4.46 -5.53
CA LEU A 71 2.54 5.12 -6.68
C LEU A 71 2.49 6.65 -6.55
N THR A 72 2.70 7.19 -5.35
CA THR A 72 2.58 8.63 -5.07
C THR A 72 3.90 9.28 -4.68
N THR A 73 4.89 8.49 -4.29
CA THR A 73 6.19 8.96 -3.83
C THR A 73 7.23 8.68 -4.91
N PRO A 74 7.92 9.70 -5.45
CA PRO A 74 8.99 9.52 -6.42
C PRO A 74 10.13 8.64 -5.89
N ASP A 75 10.78 7.89 -6.77
CA ASP A 75 11.96 7.11 -6.41
C ASP A 75 13.10 8.06 -5.98
N PRO A 76 13.73 7.85 -4.81
CA PRO A 76 14.81 8.72 -4.34
C PRO A 76 16.04 8.72 -5.26
N THR A 77 16.25 7.68 -6.05
CA THR A 77 17.33 7.58 -7.02
C THR A 77 17.06 8.41 -8.29
N GLU A 78 15.80 8.51 -8.72
CA GLU A 78 15.39 9.32 -9.88
C GLU A 78 15.18 10.80 -9.51
N ALA A 79 14.85 11.07 -8.26
CA ALA A 79 14.53 12.42 -7.79
C ALA A 79 15.76 13.29 -7.46
N SER A 80 16.98 12.78 -7.60
CA SER A 80 18.23 13.56 -7.49
C SER A 80 18.44 14.45 -8.72
N GLY A 81 17.52 15.40 -8.94
CA GLY A 81 17.56 16.38 -10.02
C GLY A 81 18.28 17.67 -9.64
N LEU A 82 18.11 18.71 -10.47
CA LEU A 82 18.72 20.04 -10.35
C LEU A 82 18.50 20.73 -8.98
N PHE A 83 17.54 20.25 -8.19
CA PHE A 83 17.12 20.80 -6.89
C PHE A 83 17.62 20.01 -5.67
N GLY A 84 18.51 19.04 -5.87
CA GLY A 84 19.03 18.17 -4.81
C GLY A 84 18.20 16.91 -4.60
N ALA A 85 18.71 16.00 -3.76
CA ALA A 85 17.98 14.79 -3.38
C ALA A 85 16.79 15.18 -2.49
N PRO A 86 15.59 14.58 -2.70
CA PRO A 86 14.45 14.82 -1.84
C PRO A 86 14.74 14.34 -0.40
N GLU A 87 14.05 14.95 0.57
CA GLU A 87 14.13 14.50 1.96
C GLU A 87 13.67 13.04 2.08
N PRO A 88 14.31 12.23 2.94
CA PRO A 88 13.89 10.86 3.19
C PRO A 88 12.42 10.78 3.61
N ALA A 89 11.69 9.84 3.04
CA ALA A 89 10.30 9.60 3.40
C ALA A 89 10.20 9.15 4.86
N ALA A 90 9.44 9.90 5.67
CA ALA A 90 9.25 9.64 7.09
C ALA A 90 8.02 8.75 7.40
N SER A 91 7.11 8.57 6.45
CA SER A 91 5.85 7.83 6.64
C SER A 91 5.32 7.24 5.35
N LEU A 92 4.57 6.14 5.47
CA LEU A 92 3.79 5.52 4.38
C LEU A 92 2.39 6.14 4.22
N THR A 93 2.03 7.11 5.06
CA THR A 93 0.71 7.74 5.02
C THR A 93 0.63 8.69 3.85
N ILE A 94 -0.38 8.50 3.01
CA ILE A 94 -0.66 9.33 1.84
C ILE A 94 -1.95 10.09 2.08
N ASP A 95 -2.06 11.28 1.50
CA ASP A 95 -3.30 12.05 1.53
C ASP A 95 -4.47 11.20 1.00
N PRO A 96 -5.53 10.96 1.81
CA PRO A 96 -6.73 10.25 1.36
C PRO A 96 -7.39 10.89 0.13
N ALA A 97 -7.22 12.19 -0.08
CA ALA A 97 -7.74 12.91 -1.24
C ALA A 97 -6.90 12.71 -2.51
N HIS A 98 -5.75 12.05 -2.44
CA HIS A 98 -4.91 11.80 -3.60
C HIS A 98 -5.66 10.96 -4.66
N PRO A 99 -5.64 11.33 -5.96
CA PRO A 99 -6.42 10.63 -7.01
C PRO A 99 -6.18 9.13 -7.10
N ILE A 100 -4.96 8.67 -6.81
CA ILE A 100 -4.59 7.24 -6.76
C ILE A 100 -5.45 6.46 -5.75
N CYS A 101 -5.77 7.06 -4.59
CA CYS A 101 -6.62 6.40 -3.59
C CYS A 101 -8.01 6.08 -4.16
N SER A 102 -8.60 7.02 -4.92
CA SER A 102 -9.88 6.80 -5.60
C SER A 102 -9.79 5.73 -6.69
N ARG A 103 -8.75 5.77 -7.53
CA ARG A 103 -8.53 4.77 -8.60
C ARG A 103 -8.30 3.37 -8.05
N ILE A 104 -7.51 3.23 -6.99
CA ILE A 104 -7.30 1.95 -6.29
C ILE A 104 -8.62 1.40 -5.77
N ASN A 105 -9.40 2.23 -5.09
CA ASN A 105 -10.68 1.80 -4.51
C ASN A 105 -11.72 1.42 -5.58
N ALA A 106 -11.64 2.03 -6.77
CA ALA A 106 -12.43 1.67 -7.94
C ALA A 106 -11.89 0.43 -8.69
N GLY A 107 -10.70 -0.07 -8.34
CA GLY A 107 -10.04 -1.17 -9.05
C GLY A 107 -9.52 -0.80 -10.44
N SER A 108 -9.34 0.49 -10.72
CA SER A 108 -8.94 1.01 -12.04
C SER A 108 -7.51 1.55 -12.09
N GLU A 109 -6.73 1.38 -11.02
CA GLU A 109 -5.34 1.82 -10.96
C GLU A 109 -4.42 0.80 -11.66
N PRO A 110 -3.84 1.12 -12.84
CA PRO A 110 -3.00 0.18 -13.59
C PRO A 110 -1.71 -0.22 -12.84
N GLY A 111 -1.25 0.61 -11.91
CA GLY A 111 -0.07 0.33 -11.07
C GLY A 111 -0.30 -0.70 -9.96
N VAL A 112 -1.53 -1.21 -9.77
CA VAL A 112 -1.83 -2.22 -8.74
C VAL A 112 -2.63 -3.38 -9.32
N ILE A 113 -2.21 -4.60 -9.00
CA ILE A 113 -2.98 -5.81 -9.25
C ILE A 113 -3.17 -6.61 -7.96
N ALA A 114 -4.43 -6.85 -7.59
CA ALA A 114 -4.80 -7.74 -6.50
C ALA A 114 -5.14 -9.12 -7.08
N ILE A 115 -4.29 -10.10 -6.81
CA ILE A 115 -4.49 -11.49 -7.22
C ILE A 115 -5.40 -12.17 -6.19
N ARG A 116 -6.45 -12.83 -6.66
CA ARG A 116 -7.51 -13.45 -5.85
C ARG A 116 -7.59 -14.94 -6.15
#